data_AF-I0SCN5-F1
#
_entry.id   AF-I0SCN5-F1
#
_cell.length_a   1.000
_cell.length_b   1.000
_cell.length_c   1.000
_cell.angle_alpha   90.00
_cell.angle_beta   90.00
_cell.angle_gamma   90.00
#
_symmetry.space_group_name_H-M   'P 1'
#
loop_
_entity.id
_entity.type
_entity.pdbx_description
1 polymer ?
#
loop_
_entity_poly.entity_id
_entity_poly.type
_entity_poly.pdbx_seq_one_letter_code
_entity_poly.pdbx_strand_id
1 'polypeptide(L)'
;MEDLSKRLVDKSVEAFIMGLEIYNKPTIRYRIEGFSFFICNAWELMLKAEMLNRNISIYFKDKNDRTLSLESVVKKIYSDKNTRIRLNLERIIELRNISTHYITEDYEVKYAPLFQACVLNFITEMERFHNRDVTEYIAQNFLTLSVNYEPLTNEEIKLKYPPEIAEKFIRQANEIDVLSKEYNSEKFAINVRQNLYITKKKDEADFVVSINRFADTEVSIVKELKDPSDTHKYSFGNVITAVQERLKKIQVNLGYKKGFNSYVLGLVIKFYNIKDNPKYSYKHIVGNIENYTYLQEFVEFIVAEIKKTPDKFVESLKKSK
;
A
#
# COMPACT_ATOMS: atom_id res chain seq x y z
N MET A 1 -27.86 12.24 -27.50
CA MET A 1 -27.47 12.24 -26.08
C MET A 1 -26.09 11.63 -26.05
N GLU A 2 -25.05 12.43 -25.87
CA GLU A 2 -23.69 11.88 -25.69
C GLU A 2 -23.74 10.79 -24.61
N ASP A 3 -23.18 9.64 -24.94
CA ASP A 3 -23.07 8.52 -24.01
C ASP A 3 -22.36 8.99 -22.74
N LEU A 4 -23.11 9.03 -21.63
CA LEU A 4 -22.61 9.47 -20.34
C LEU A 4 -21.39 8.65 -19.93
N SER A 5 -21.35 7.37 -20.31
CA SER A 5 -20.19 6.49 -20.08
C SER A 5 -18.95 7.04 -20.76
N LYS A 6 -19.02 7.31 -22.07
CA LYS A 6 -17.92 7.91 -22.84
C LYS A 6 -17.42 9.24 -22.23
N ARG A 7 -18.34 10.12 -21.81
CA ARG A 7 -17.97 11.40 -21.17
C ARG A 7 -17.24 11.20 -19.84
N LEU A 8 -17.60 10.18 -19.06
CA LEU A 8 -16.90 9.85 -17.81
C LEU A 8 -15.51 9.30 -18.10
N VAL A 9 -15.35 8.47 -19.14
CA VAL A 9 -14.05 7.97 -19.59
C VAL A 9 -13.13 9.12 -20.02
N ASP A 10 -13.61 10.03 -20.87
CA ASP A 10 -12.78 11.15 -21.33
C ASP A 10 -12.34 12.04 -20.15
N LYS A 11 -13.25 12.35 -19.21
CA LYS A 11 -12.90 13.07 -17.97
C LYS A 11 -11.95 12.31 -17.06
N SER A 12 -12.06 10.98 -17.05
CA SER A 12 -11.18 10.12 -16.28
C SER A 12 -9.74 10.19 -16.78
N VAL A 13 -9.54 10.23 -18.10
CA VAL A 13 -8.21 10.38 -18.72
C VAL A 13 -7.62 11.74 -18.38
N GLU A 14 -8.40 12.81 -18.51
CA GLU A 14 -7.95 14.17 -18.15
C GLU A 14 -7.53 14.29 -16.67
N ALA A 15 -8.34 13.74 -15.75
CA ALA A 15 -8.00 13.73 -14.33
C ALA A 15 -6.73 12.92 -14.04
N PHE A 16 -6.52 11.81 -14.75
CA PHE A 16 -5.32 11.00 -14.63
C PHE A 16 -4.06 11.76 -15.08
N ILE A 17 -4.11 12.41 -16.25
CA ILE A 17 -3.00 13.21 -16.79
C ILE A 17 -2.65 14.34 -15.83
N MET A 18 -3.65 15.09 -15.35
CA MET A 18 -3.42 16.18 -14.39
C MET A 18 -2.78 15.68 -13.09
N GLY A 19 -3.16 14.48 -12.62
CA GLY A 19 -2.50 13.84 -11.50
C GLY A 19 -0.99 13.65 -11.77
N LEU A 20 -0.65 13.01 -12.89
CA LEU A 20 0.74 12.73 -13.26
C LEU A 20 1.57 14.00 -13.43
N GLU A 21 1.02 15.04 -14.07
CA GLU A 21 1.72 16.31 -14.24
C GLU A 21 2.03 16.98 -12.91
N ILE A 22 1.10 16.93 -11.95
CA ILE A 22 1.31 17.49 -10.62
C ILE A 22 2.37 16.70 -9.87
N TYR A 23 2.31 15.36 -9.91
CA TYR A 23 3.28 14.52 -9.22
C TYR A 23 4.71 14.74 -9.73
N ASN A 24 4.88 14.75 -11.06
CA ASN A 24 6.20 14.83 -11.69
C ASN A 24 6.76 16.26 -11.75
N LYS A 25 6.05 17.28 -11.28
CA LYS A 25 6.59 18.63 -11.12
C LYS A 25 7.30 18.76 -9.76
N PRO A 26 8.65 18.76 -9.72
CA PRO A 26 9.41 18.74 -8.46
C PRO A 26 9.24 20.02 -7.63
N THR A 27 8.79 21.12 -8.25
CA THR A 27 8.60 22.40 -7.58
C THR A 27 7.32 22.46 -6.74
N ILE A 28 6.42 21.47 -6.87
CA ILE A 28 5.13 21.45 -6.18
C ILE A 28 5.27 20.64 -4.89
N ARG A 29 5.18 21.30 -3.74
CA ARG A 29 5.22 20.61 -2.44
C ARG A 29 3.98 19.80 -2.12
N TYR A 30 2.84 20.22 -2.66
CA TYR A 30 1.54 19.56 -2.53
C TYR A 30 1.34 18.42 -3.55
N ARG A 31 2.42 17.92 -4.16
CA ARG A 31 2.33 17.03 -5.32
C ARG A 31 1.73 15.67 -4.98
N ILE A 32 1.94 15.18 -3.76
CA ILE A 32 1.45 13.88 -3.31
C ILE A 32 -0.05 13.94 -3.07
N GLU A 33 -0.52 14.98 -2.39
CA GLU A 33 -1.91 15.21 -2.07
C GLU A 33 -2.70 15.57 -3.33
N GLY A 34 -2.13 16.42 -4.18
CA GLY A 34 -2.68 16.72 -5.50
C GLY A 34 -2.83 15.46 -6.34
N PHE A 35 -1.77 14.65 -6.43
CA PHE A 35 -1.82 13.36 -7.13
C PHE A 35 -2.86 12.42 -6.54
N SER A 36 -2.89 12.23 -5.21
CA SER A 36 -3.81 11.30 -4.55
C SER A 36 -5.27 11.69 -4.78
N PHE A 37 -5.57 13.00 -4.83
CA PHE A 37 -6.88 13.52 -5.19
C PHE A 37 -7.24 13.18 -6.64
N PHE A 38 -6.37 13.53 -7.59
CA PHE A 38 -6.65 13.37 -9.01
C PHE A 38 -6.69 11.91 -9.45
N ILE A 39 -5.78 11.06 -8.96
CA ILE A 39 -5.78 9.62 -9.28
C ILE A 39 -7.04 8.94 -8.74
N CYS A 40 -7.51 9.30 -7.53
CA CYS A 40 -8.76 8.77 -7.00
C CYS A 40 -9.96 9.20 -7.85
N ASN A 41 -10.01 10.48 -8.25
CA ASN A 41 -11.07 10.97 -9.11
C ASN A 41 -11.08 10.27 -10.47
N ALA A 42 -9.91 10.06 -11.09
CA ALA A 42 -9.78 9.31 -12.33
C ALA A 42 -10.37 7.89 -12.17
N TRP A 43 -9.91 7.12 -11.17
CA TRP A 43 -10.45 5.79 -10.90
C TRP A 43 -11.97 5.78 -10.65
N GLU A 44 -12.49 6.79 -9.95
CA GLU A 44 -13.93 6.87 -9.66
C GLU A 44 -14.75 7.04 -10.95
N LEU A 45 -14.31 7.93 -11.84
CA LEU A 45 -14.96 8.19 -13.11
C LEU A 45 -14.90 6.98 -14.04
N MET A 46 -13.71 6.37 -14.20
CA MET A 46 -13.52 5.16 -15.02
C MET A 46 -14.40 4.00 -14.55
N LEU A 47 -14.44 3.72 -13.25
CA LEU A 47 -15.21 2.60 -12.73
C LEU A 47 -16.71 2.87 -12.74
N LYS A 48 -17.14 4.14 -12.61
CA LYS A 48 -18.54 4.53 -12.82
C LYS A 48 -18.96 4.33 -14.28
N ALA A 49 -18.11 4.70 -15.24
CA ALA A 49 -18.36 4.40 -16.65
C ALA A 49 -18.53 2.89 -16.88
N GLU A 50 -17.66 2.07 -16.26
CA GLU A 50 -17.77 0.62 -16.37
C GLU A 50 -19.06 0.07 -15.71
N MET A 51 -19.49 0.66 -14.59
CA MET A 51 -20.79 0.32 -14.01
C MET A 51 -21.95 0.62 -14.98
N LEU A 52 -21.92 1.78 -15.66
CA LEU A 52 -22.94 2.13 -16.66
C LEU A 52 -22.93 1.16 -17.85
N ASN A 53 -21.75 0.79 -18.35
CA ASN A 53 -21.60 -0.22 -19.42
C ASN A 53 -22.21 -1.58 -19.02
N ARG A 54 -22.15 -1.93 -17.73
CA ARG A 54 -22.78 -3.13 -17.15
C ARG A 54 -24.25 -2.95 -16.76
N ASN A 55 -24.88 -1.83 -17.09
CA ASN A 55 -26.24 -1.46 -16.69
C ASN A 55 -26.45 -1.41 -15.16
N ILE A 56 -25.41 -1.05 -14.40
CA ILE A 56 -25.46 -0.87 -12.95
C ILE A 56 -25.53 0.62 -12.63
N SER A 57 -26.54 1.03 -11.85
CA SER A 57 -26.70 2.44 -11.46
C SER A 57 -25.52 2.96 -10.64
N ILE A 58 -25.06 4.16 -10.98
CA ILE A 58 -24.03 4.92 -10.27
C ILE A 58 -24.59 5.79 -9.15
N TYR A 59 -25.90 5.78 -8.91
CA TYR A 59 -26.59 6.59 -7.90
C TYR A 59 -26.90 5.80 -6.63
N PHE A 60 -27.06 6.52 -5.51
CA PHE A 60 -27.57 5.91 -4.29
C PHE A 60 -29.05 5.53 -4.45
N LYS A 61 -29.43 4.35 -3.94
CA LYS A 61 -30.82 3.86 -4.02
C LYS A 61 -31.84 4.82 -3.40
N ASP A 62 -31.43 5.51 -2.34
CA ASP A 62 -32.30 6.39 -1.56
C ASP A 62 -32.22 7.86 -2.01
N LYS A 63 -31.25 8.20 -2.88
CA LYS A 63 -30.94 9.58 -3.30
C LYS A 63 -30.39 9.62 -4.73
N ASN A 64 -31.28 9.86 -5.69
CA ASN A 64 -30.95 9.92 -7.12
C ASN A 64 -30.14 11.15 -7.54
N ASP A 65 -29.96 12.13 -6.65
CA ASP A 65 -29.12 13.32 -6.86
C ASP A 65 -27.64 13.07 -6.54
N ARG A 66 -27.31 11.97 -5.85
CA ARG A 66 -25.96 11.69 -5.37
C ARG A 66 -25.40 10.42 -6.00
N THR A 67 -24.18 10.52 -6.54
CA THR A 67 -23.46 9.36 -7.10
C THR A 67 -22.62 8.65 -6.04
N LEU A 68 -22.37 7.35 -6.26
CA LEU A 68 -21.57 6.50 -5.38
C LEU A 68 -20.13 7.02 -5.27
N SER A 69 -19.51 6.83 -4.10
CA SER A 69 -18.08 7.15 -3.91
C SER A 69 -17.17 6.07 -4.50
N LEU A 70 -15.90 6.40 -4.73
CA LEU A 70 -14.87 5.45 -5.15
C LEU A 70 -14.84 4.18 -4.29
N GLU A 71 -14.91 4.28 -2.95
CA GLU A 71 -14.92 3.11 -2.07
C GLU A 71 -16.08 2.16 -2.39
N SER A 72 -17.24 2.73 -2.72
CA SER A 72 -18.46 1.96 -3.01
C SER A 72 -18.39 1.32 -4.39
N VAL A 73 -17.86 2.06 -5.36
CA VAL A 73 -17.71 1.62 -6.75
C VAL A 73 -16.65 0.51 -6.85
N VAL A 74 -15.50 0.66 -6.20
CA VAL A 74 -14.44 -0.36 -6.14
C VAL A 74 -14.97 -1.68 -5.58
N LYS A 75 -15.75 -1.64 -4.49
CA LYS A 75 -16.35 -2.85 -3.89
C LYS A 75 -17.37 -3.54 -4.80
N LYS A 76 -18.03 -2.79 -5.68
CA LYS A 76 -19.01 -3.32 -6.64
C LYS A 76 -18.34 -3.95 -7.85
N ILE A 77 -17.29 -3.33 -8.40
CA ILE A 77 -16.56 -3.86 -9.56
C ILE A 77 -15.63 -5.02 -9.15
N TYR A 78 -14.91 -4.87 -8.04
CA TYR A 78 -13.99 -5.88 -7.50
C TYR A 78 -14.59 -6.53 -6.25
N SER A 79 -15.50 -7.48 -6.44
CA SER A 79 -16.22 -8.13 -5.34
C SER A 79 -15.29 -8.93 -4.41
N ASP A 80 -14.27 -9.59 -4.96
CA ASP A 80 -13.24 -10.28 -4.17
C ASP A 80 -12.31 -9.28 -3.48
N LYS A 81 -12.30 -9.33 -2.15
CA LYS A 81 -11.47 -8.49 -1.26
C LYS A 81 -9.97 -8.75 -1.42
N ASN A 82 -9.58 -9.91 -1.94
CA ASN A 82 -8.17 -10.27 -2.11
C ASN A 82 -7.56 -9.76 -3.42
N THR A 83 -8.38 -9.16 -4.30
CA THR A 83 -7.91 -8.61 -5.58
C THR A 83 -6.84 -7.57 -5.32
N ARG A 84 -5.64 -7.75 -5.90
CA ARG A 84 -4.48 -6.88 -5.63
C ARG A 84 -4.71 -5.43 -6.04
N ILE A 85 -5.37 -5.20 -7.18
CA ILE A 85 -5.77 -3.86 -7.64
C ILE A 85 -6.71 -3.20 -6.63
N ARG A 86 -7.70 -3.93 -6.13
CA ARG A 86 -8.61 -3.43 -5.09
C ARG A 86 -7.86 -3.05 -3.81
N LEU A 87 -6.95 -3.90 -3.34
CA LEU A 87 -6.15 -3.63 -2.15
C LEU A 87 -5.25 -2.41 -2.32
N ASN A 88 -4.68 -2.21 -3.52
CA ASN A 88 -3.95 -1.00 -3.86
C ASN A 88 -4.86 0.25 -3.81
N LEU A 89 -6.04 0.19 -4.42
CA LEU A 89 -7.00 1.30 -4.43
C LEU A 89 -7.54 1.63 -3.04
N GLU A 90 -7.91 0.63 -2.23
CA GLU A 90 -8.35 0.84 -0.85
C GLU A 90 -7.27 1.56 -0.05
N ARG A 91 -5.99 1.23 -0.28
CA ARG A 91 -4.86 1.90 0.37
C ARG A 91 -4.68 3.35 -0.10
N ILE A 92 -4.80 3.61 -1.39
CA ILE A 92 -4.68 4.96 -1.95
C ILE A 92 -5.83 5.86 -1.49
N ILE A 93 -7.03 5.30 -1.33
CA ILE A 93 -8.16 6.00 -0.74
C ILE A 93 -7.89 6.37 0.73
N GLU A 94 -7.37 5.43 1.52
CA GLU A 94 -6.96 5.72 2.90
C GLU A 94 -5.92 6.85 2.94
N LEU A 95 -4.94 6.81 2.03
CA LEU A 95 -3.95 7.87 1.89
C LEU A 95 -4.62 9.19 1.53
N ARG A 96 -5.50 9.27 0.52
CA ARG A 96 -6.25 10.49 0.18
C ARG A 96 -6.98 11.08 1.38
N ASN A 97 -7.66 10.25 2.17
CA ASN A 97 -8.44 10.70 3.32
C ASN A 97 -7.58 11.23 4.48
N ILE A 98 -6.29 10.89 4.50
CA ILE A 98 -5.32 11.28 5.53
C ILE A 98 -4.40 12.38 5.02
N SER A 99 -4.08 12.35 3.73
CA SER A 99 -3.19 13.27 3.01
C SER A 99 -3.73 14.68 3.01
N THR A 100 -5.05 14.86 2.95
CA THR A 100 -5.67 16.18 3.05
C THR A 100 -5.36 16.93 4.35
N HIS A 101 -4.86 16.24 5.38
CA HIS A 101 -4.63 16.83 6.70
C HIS A 101 -3.20 16.66 7.23
N TYR A 102 -2.43 15.67 6.74
CA TYR A 102 -1.19 15.27 7.40
C TYR A 102 -0.03 14.84 6.48
N ILE A 103 -0.24 14.40 5.24
CA ILE A 103 0.91 13.91 4.44
C ILE A 103 1.82 15.09 4.07
N THR A 104 3.12 14.87 4.18
CA THR A 104 4.19 15.82 3.85
C THR A 104 5.16 15.15 2.89
N GLU A 105 5.93 15.95 2.14
CA GLU A 105 6.91 15.49 1.12
C GLU A 105 7.85 14.39 1.64
N ASP A 106 8.18 14.42 2.92
CA ASP A 106 9.12 13.50 3.57
C ASP A 106 8.71 12.02 3.56
N TYR A 107 7.43 11.74 3.26
CA TYR A 107 6.87 10.39 3.23
C TYR A 107 6.66 9.84 1.82
N GLU A 108 6.99 10.62 0.80
CA GLU A 108 6.75 10.25 -0.59
C GLU A 108 7.32 8.88 -0.97
N VAL A 109 8.55 8.62 -0.55
CA VAL A 109 9.30 7.40 -0.87
C VAL A 109 8.55 6.14 -0.45
N LYS A 110 7.85 6.18 0.68
CA LYS A 110 7.10 5.04 1.21
C LYS A 110 5.83 4.76 0.41
N TYR A 111 5.23 5.79 -0.20
CA TYR A 111 3.98 5.68 -0.95
C TYR A 111 4.17 5.57 -2.46
N ALA A 112 5.29 6.05 -2.99
CA ALA A 112 5.61 6.03 -4.41
C ALA A 112 5.42 4.63 -5.06
N PRO A 113 5.82 3.51 -4.43
CA PRO A 113 5.56 2.19 -4.98
C PRO A 113 4.08 1.85 -5.17
N LEU A 114 3.22 2.30 -4.25
CA LEU A 114 1.77 2.11 -4.35
C LEU A 114 1.19 2.97 -5.47
N PHE A 115 1.62 4.23 -5.56
CA PHE A 115 1.18 5.15 -6.61
C PHE A 115 1.63 4.66 -7.98
N GLN A 116 2.86 4.18 -8.13
CA GLN A 116 3.36 3.63 -9.39
C GLN A 116 2.52 2.42 -9.84
N ALA A 117 2.24 1.49 -8.91
CA ALA A 117 1.35 0.36 -9.20
C ALA A 117 -0.04 0.82 -9.63
N CYS A 118 -0.58 1.86 -8.97
CA CYS A 118 -1.88 2.42 -9.31
C CYS A 118 -1.93 3.03 -10.71
N VAL A 119 -0.87 3.75 -11.11
CA VAL A 119 -0.74 4.32 -12.45
C VAL A 119 -0.78 3.22 -13.52
N LEU A 120 0.02 2.16 -13.35
CA LEU A 120 0.06 1.06 -14.33
C LEU A 120 -1.24 0.24 -14.32
N ASN A 121 -1.81 0.00 -13.14
CA ASN A 121 -3.13 -0.64 -13.02
C ASN A 121 -4.21 0.18 -13.73
N PHE A 122 -4.16 1.52 -13.66
CA PHE A 122 -5.15 2.39 -14.28
C PHE A 122 -5.08 2.26 -15.80
N ILE A 123 -3.89 2.34 -16.38
CA ILE A 123 -3.69 2.18 -17.83
C ILE A 123 -4.22 0.81 -18.29
N THR A 124 -3.86 -0.25 -17.57
CA THR A 124 -4.28 -1.61 -17.89
C THR A 124 -5.80 -1.80 -17.80
N GLU A 125 -6.43 -1.28 -16.75
CA GLU A 125 -7.88 -1.42 -16.56
C GLU A 125 -8.68 -0.45 -17.44
N MET A 126 -8.12 0.70 -17.81
CA MET A 126 -8.71 1.62 -18.80
C MET A 126 -8.81 0.94 -20.16
N GLU A 127 -7.73 0.31 -20.61
CA GLU A 127 -7.72 -0.46 -21.85
C GLU A 127 -8.69 -1.65 -21.76
N ARG A 128 -8.65 -2.39 -20.65
CA ARG A 128 -9.51 -3.57 -20.46
C ARG A 128 -11.01 -3.25 -20.42
N PHE A 129 -11.43 -2.17 -19.76
CA PHE A 129 -12.85 -1.83 -19.60
C PHE A 129 -13.39 -0.99 -20.75
N HIS A 130 -12.56 -0.11 -21.31
CA HIS A 130 -13.02 0.93 -22.24
C HIS A 130 -12.29 0.92 -23.59
N ASN A 131 -11.31 0.03 -23.79
CA ASN A 131 -10.51 -0.06 -25.02
C ASN A 131 -9.92 1.31 -25.40
N ARG A 132 -9.34 1.98 -24.39
CA ARG A 132 -8.71 3.29 -24.48
C ARG A 132 -7.26 3.20 -24.02
N ASP A 133 -6.35 3.44 -24.95
CA ASP A 133 -4.93 3.57 -24.65
C ASP A 133 -4.61 4.97 -24.14
N VAL A 134 -4.25 5.06 -22.86
CA VAL A 134 -3.90 6.32 -22.21
C VAL A 134 -2.54 6.84 -22.71
N THR A 135 -1.67 5.98 -23.23
CA THR A 135 -0.33 6.35 -23.72
C THR A 135 -0.36 7.16 -25.01
N GLU A 136 -1.50 7.19 -25.71
CA GLU A 136 -1.73 8.11 -26.83
C GLU A 136 -1.77 9.58 -26.39
N TYR A 137 -2.09 9.84 -25.12
CA TYR A 137 -2.28 11.19 -24.59
C TYR A 137 -1.13 11.66 -23.69
N ILE A 138 -0.26 10.75 -23.25
CA ILE A 138 0.86 11.08 -22.37
C ILE A 138 2.10 10.25 -22.71
N ALA A 139 3.26 10.90 -22.76
CA ALA A 139 4.52 10.23 -23.04
C ALA A 139 4.88 9.20 -21.95
N GLN A 140 5.44 8.06 -22.36
CA GLN A 140 5.73 6.93 -21.46
C GLN A 140 6.63 7.29 -20.27
N ASN A 141 7.56 8.23 -20.44
CA ASN A 141 8.43 8.70 -19.38
C ASN A 141 7.69 9.41 -18.24
N PHE A 142 6.53 10.04 -18.51
CA PHE A 142 5.69 10.65 -17.48
C PHE A 142 4.86 9.65 -16.67
N LEU A 143 4.80 8.39 -17.10
CA LEU A 143 4.13 7.33 -16.34
C LEU A 143 4.96 6.87 -15.13
N THR A 144 6.26 7.16 -15.14
CA THR A 144 7.14 6.88 -14.00
C THR A 144 7.09 8.04 -13.04
N LEU A 145 6.77 7.73 -11.79
CA LEU A 145 6.70 8.70 -10.70
C LEU A 145 8.10 8.98 -10.17
N SER A 146 8.58 10.22 -10.33
CA SER A 146 9.90 10.64 -9.85
C SER A 146 9.87 10.96 -8.36
N VAL A 147 10.71 10.27 -7.58
CA VAL A 147 10.87 10.52 -6.15
C VAL A 147 12.17 11.29 -5.91
N ASN A 148 12.08 12.43 -5.21
CA ASN A 148 13.21 13.36 -5.06
C ASN A 148 13.77 13.46 -3.63
N TYR A 149 13.10 12.84 -2.64
CA TYR A 149 13.46 12.98 -1.23
C TYR A 149 14.04 11.69 -0.67
N GLU A 150 15.02 11.82 0.22
CA GLU A 150 15.46 10.70 1.05
C GLU A 150 14.38 10.39 2.10
N PRO A 151 14.07 9.11 2.35
CA PRO A 151 13.07 8.75 3.34
C PRO A 151 13.58 9.09 4.75
N LEU A 152 12.77 9.79 5.56
CA LEU A 152 13.08 9.97 6.97
C LEU A 152 13.03 8.65 7.73
N THR A 153 13.94 8.49 8.69
CA THR A 153 13.92 7.43 9.70
C THR A 153 12.79 7.64 10.70
N ASN A 154 12.34 6.55 11.35
CA ASN A 154 11.28 6.63 12.36
C ASN A 154 11.62 7.59 13.52
N GLU A 155 12.91 7.77 13.85
CA GLU A 155 13.37 8.69 14.89
C GLU A 155 13.23 10.15 14.44
N GLU A 156 13.66 10.47 13.21
CA GLU A 156 13.49 11.80 12.62
C GLU A 156 12.01 12.18 12.52
N ILE A 157 11.14 11.22 12.20
CA ILE A 157 9.68 11.41 12.19
C ILE A 157 9.16 11.78 13.59
N LYS A 158 9.57 11.06 14.64
CA LYS A 158 9.16 11.35 16.02
C LYS A 158 9.65 12.72 16.51
N LEU A 159 10.79 13.18 16.01
CA LEU A 159 11.35 14.49 16.33
C LEU A 159 10.64 15.62 15.58
N LYS A 160 10.23 15.38 14.32
CA LYS A 160 9.64 16.39 13.44
C LYS A 160 8.15 16.62 13.67
N TYR A 161 7.40 15.60 14.10
CA TYR A 161 5.94 15.68 14.22
C TYR A 161 5.45 15.44 15.66
N PRO A 162 4.26 15.97 16.01
CA PRO A 162 3.59 15.58 17.24
C PRO A 162 3.43 14.05 17.35
N PRO A 163 3.48 13.48 18.58
CA PRO A 163 3.50 12.02 18.77
C PRO A 163 2.39 11.26 18.05
N GLU A 164 1.16 11.78 18.08
CA GLU A 164 -0.01 11.16 17.43
C GLU A 164 0.12 11.06 15.91
N ILE A 165 0.73 12.07 15.29
CA ILE A 165 0.94 12.16 13.84
C ILE A 165 2.11 11.24 13.44
N ALA A 166 3.22 11.31 14.19
CA ALA A 166 4.39 10.47 13.98
C ALA A 166 4.03 8.98 14.01
N GLU A 167 3.27 8.54 15.02
CA GLU A 167 2.87 7.14 15.14
C GLU A 167 1.93 6.70 14.03
N LYS A 168 0.97 7.55 13.63
CA LYS A 168 0.06 7.25 12.52
C LYS A 168 0.82 7.01 11.23
N PHE A 169 1.84 7.80 10.94
CA PHE A 169 2.66 7.60 9.76
C PHE A 169 3.54 6.35 9.85
N ILE A 170 4.23 6.14 10.97
CA ILE A 170 5.06 4.95 11.19
C ILE A 170 4.22 3.68 11.01
N ARG A 171 3.00 3.66 11.57
CA ARG A 171 2.08 2.54 11.42
C ARG A 171 1.74 2.28 9.95
N GLN A 172 1.41 3.33 9.19
CA GLN A 172 1.07 3.18 7.77
C GLN A 172 2.26 2.69 6.94
N ALA A 173 3.43 3.28 7.13
CA ALA A 173 4.65 2.89 6.43
C ALA A 173 4.98 1.42 6.70
N ASN A 174 4.95 1.01 7.98
CA ASN A 174 5.17 -0.38 8.38
C ASN A 174 4.14 -1.34 7.77
N GLU A 175 2.86 -0.95 7.77
CA GLU A 175 1.81 -1.75 7.16
C GLU A 175 2.02 -1.89 5.64
N ILE A 176 2.43 -0.83 4.93
CA ILE A 176 2.74 -0.90 3.49
C ILE A 176 3.93 -1.81 3.24
N ASP A 177 5.01 -1.68 4.03
CA ASP A 177 6.20 -2.52 3.92
C ASP A 177 5.85 -4.01 4.09
N VAL A 178 5.04 -4.33 5.11
CA VAL A 178 4.56 -5.69 5.37
C VAL A 178 3.68 -6.20 4.22
N LEU A 179 2.66 -5.45 3.82
CA LEU A 179 1.74 -5.90 2.77
C LEU A 179 2.43 -6.06 1.42
N SER A 180 3.36 -5.17 1.08
CA SER A 180 4.14 -5.25 -0.16
C SER A 180 4.98 -6.54 -0.19
N LYS A 181 5.61 -6.89 0.93
CA LYS A 181 6.39 -8.13 1.08
C LYS A 181 5.50 -9.38 1.03
N GLU A 182 4.37 -9.37 1.72
CA GLU A 182 3.50 -10.54 1.80
C GLU A 182 2.76 -10.81 0.49
N TYR A 183 2.19 -9.78 -0.13
CA TYR A 183 1.48 -9.90 -1.40
C TYR A 183 2.41 -10.18 -2.57
N ASN A 184 3.62 -9.61 -2.57
CA ASN A 184 4.64 -9.77 -3.61
C ASN A 184 4.06 -9.68 -5.03
N SER A 185 3.40 -8.55 -5.33
CA SER A 185 2.62 -8.37 -6.55
C SER A 185 2.78 -6.94 -7.06
N GLU A 186 3.17 -6.81 -8.33
CA GLU A 186 3.27 -5.51 -9.02
C GLU A 186 1.93 -4.79 -9.10
N LYS A 187 0.81 -5.53 -9.17
CA LYS A 187 -0.54 -4.93 -9.06
C LYS A 187 -0.84 -4.29 -7.71
N PHE A 188 -0.03 -4.55 -6.68
CA PHE A 188 -0.19 -3.94 -5.36
C PHE A 188 0.82 -2.82 -5.13
N ALA A 189 2.11 -3.08 -5.35
CA ALA A 189 3.18 -2.10 -5.18
C ALA A 189 4.34 -2.43 -6.13
N ILE A 190 4.97 -1.41 -6.72
CA ILE A 190 6.12 -1.56 -7.63
C ILE A 190 7.27 -0.73 -7.09
N ASN A 191 8.33 -1.39 -6.63
CA ASN A 191 9.57 -0.70 -6.27
C ASN A 191 10.35 -0.40 -7.55
N VAL A 192 10.33 0.86 -7.97
CA VAL A 192 11.19 1.34 -9.05
C VAL A 192 12.60 1.52 -8.47
N ARG A 193 13.52 0.61 -8.79
CA ARG A 193 14.95 0.78 -8.48
C ARG A 193 15.67 1.29 -9.71
N GLN A 194 16.29 2.47 -9.58
CA GLN A 194 17.25 2.93 -10.57
C GLN A 194 18.61 2.31 -10.24
N ASN A 195 19.04 1.35 -11.07
CA ASN A 195 20.37 0.79 -10.96
C ASN A 195 21.31 1.63 -11.84
N LEU A 196 22.16 2.43 -11.21
CA LEU A 196 23.21 3.17 -11.91
C LEU A 196 24.43 2.28 -12.10
N TYR A 197 24.89 2.14 -13.34
CA TYR A 197 26.10 1.38 -13.68
C TYR A 197 27.15 2.33 -14.25
N ILE A 198 28.39 2.22 -13.75
CA ILE A 198 29.52 2.96 -14.31
C ILE A 198 30.10 2.14 -15.47
N THR A 199 29.96 2.64 -16.70
CA THR A 199 30.63 2.07 -17.89
C THR A 199 31.72 3.02 -18.39
N LYS A 200 32.82 2.46 -18.90
CA LYS A 200 33.89 3.22 -19.55
C LYS A 200 33.58 3.56 -21.02
N LYS A 201 32.56 2.91 -21.59
CA LYS A 201 32.14 3.13 -22.98
C LYS A 201 31.14 4.28 -23.03
N LYS A 202 31.54 5.38 -23.66
CA LYS A 202 30.73 6.61 -23.74
C LYS A 202 29.39 6.39 -24.45
N ASP A 203 29.37 5.49 -25.44
CA ASP A 203 28.18 5.21 -26.26
C ASP A 203 27.12 4.37 -25.53
N GLU A 204 27.50 3.74 -24.41
CA GLU A 204 26.61 2.93 -23.55
C GLU A 204 26.19 3.69 -22.29
N ALA A 205 26.58 4.96 -22.14
CA ALA A 205 26.36 5.75 -20.93
C ALA A 205 25.17 6.71 -21.09
N ASP A 206 24.14 6.55 -20.25
CA ASP A 206 23.03 7.50 -20.15
C ASP A 206 23.48 8.86 -19.56
N PHE A 207 24.49 8.84 -18.68
CA PHE A 207 25.07 10.02 -18.05
C PHE A 207 26.59 9.90 -17.96
N VAL A 208 27.31 11.01 -18.17
CA VAL A 208 28.76 11.09 -17.97
C VAL A 208 29.02 11.77 -16.63
N VAL A 209 29.63 11.04 -15.70
CA VAL A 209 29.96 11.53 -14.36
C VAL A 209 31.48 11.64 -14.18
N SER A 210 31.96 12.69 -13.52
CA SER A 210 33.36 12.87 -13.15
C SER A 210 33.51 12.73 -11.63
N ILE A 211 34.38 11.84 -11.17
CA ILE A 211 34.66 11.69 -9.74
C ILE A 211 35.57 12.84 -9.30
N ASN A 212 35.03 13.74 -8.49
CA ASN A 212 35.81 14.77 -7.81
C ASN A 212 36.20 14.27 -6.41
N ARG A 213 37.50 14.23 -6.09
CA ARG A 213 38.02 13.79 -4.79
C ARG A 213 37.83 14.82 -3.66
N PHE A 214 37.22 15.97 -3.95
CA PHE A 214 36.95 17.04 -2.99
C PHE A 214 35.47 17.18 -2.61
N ALA A 215 34.66 16.12 -2.76
CA ALA A 215 33.26 16.14 -2.31
C ALA A 215 33.20 15.87 -0.79
N ASP A 216 32.66 16.82 -0.02
CA ASP A 216 32.53 16.82 1.46
C ASP A 216 31.59 15.75 2.04
N THR A 217 31.28 14.68 1.32
CA THR A 217 30.29 13.69 1.77
C THR A 217 30.88 12.29 1.87
N GLU A 218 31.43 12.00 3.05
CA GLU A 218 31.77 10.64 3.47
C GLU A 218 30.49 9.87 3.83
N VAL A 219 30.19 8.79 3.09
CA VAL A 219 29.12 7.85 3.47
C VAL A 219 29.60 7.06 4.69
N SER A 220 29.08 7.44 5.85
CA SER A 220 29.33 6.75 7.12
C SER A 220 28.51 5.45 7.19
N ILE A 221 29.12 4.34 7.60
CA ILE A 221 28.39 3.11 7.92
C ILE A 221 27.61 3.35 9.22
N VAL A 222 26.33 3.70 9.07
CA VAL A 222 25.40 3.82 10.20
C VAL A 222 25.02 2.42 10.68
N LYS A 223 25.58 2.00 11.82
CA LYS A 223 24.98 0.93 12.63
C LYS A 223 23.80 1.55 13.38
N GLU A 224 22.62 1.50 12.78
CA GLU A 224 21.38 1.90 13.47
C GLU A 224 21.10 0.97 14.66
N LEU A 225 20.89 1.58 15.82
CA LEU A 225 20.12 0.96 16.90
C LEU A 225 18.68 0.80 16.39
N LYS A 226 18.25 -0.44 16.16
CA LYS A 226 16.89 -0.70 15.65
C LYS A 226 15.86 -0.44 16.75
N ASP A 227 15.07 0.61 16.58
CA ASP A 227 13.89 0.90 17.39
C ASP A 227 12.92 -0.31 17.39
N PRO A 228 12.35 -0.72 18.53
CA PRO A 228 11.28 -1.72 18.61
C PRO A 228 10.13 -1.52 17.61
N SER A 229 9.80 -0.27 17.25
CA SER A 229 8.79 0.07 16.23
C SER A 229 9.21 -0.28 14.79
N ASP A 230 10.51 -0.38 14.51
CA ASP A 230 11.01 -0.84 13.22
C ASP A 230 11.21 -2.38 13.18
N THR A 231 11.37 -3.01 14.34
CA THR A 231 11.43 -4.48 14.43
C THR A 231 10.03 -5.11 14.40
N HIS A 232 9.05 -4.54 15.11
CA HIS A 232 7.69 -5.08 15.26
C HIS A 232 6.69 -4.44 14.28
N LYS A 233 6.81 -4.76 13.00
CA LYS A 233 6.00 -4.11 11.93
C LYS A 233 4.58 -4.65 11.76
N TYR A 234 4.23 -5.80 12.33
CA TYR A 234 2.96 -6.46 12.03
C TYR A 234 1.86 -6.01 13.00
N SER A 235 0.83 -5.32 12.51
CA SER A 235 -0.41 -5.11 13.26
C SER A 235 -1.19 -6.43 13.43
N PHE A 236 -2.15 -6.48 14.36
CA PHE A 236 -3.02 -7.66 14.54
C PHE A 236 -3.68 -8.11 13.23
N GLY A 237 -4.19 -7.17 12.43
CA GLY A 237 -4.75 -7.46 11.11
C GLY A 237 -3.70 -7.98 10.13
N ASN A 238 -2.51 -7.36 10.10
CA ASN A 238 -1.43 -7.78 9.21
C ASN A 238 -0.89 -9.17 9.54
N VAL A 239 -0.88 -9.58 10.81
CA VAL A 239 -0.54 -10.97 11.17
C VAL A 239 -1.51 -11.95 10.51
N ILE A 240 -2.81 -11.66 10.53
CA ILE A 240 -3.81 -12.52 9.88
C ILE A 240 -3.54 -12.60 8.37
N THR A 241 -3.37 -11.46 7.72
CA THR A 241 -3.08 -11.40 6.28
C THR A 241 -1.80 -12.13 5.93
N ALA A 242 -0.71 -11.89 6.66
CA ALA A 242 0.58 -12.53 6.44
C ALA A 242 0.50 -14.05 6.61
N VAL A 243 -0.13 -14.54 7.68
CA VAL A 243 -0.33 -15.98 7.88
C VAL A 243 -1.18 -16.57 6.76
N GLN A 244 -2.30 -15.94 6.38
CA GLN A 244 -3.14 -16.43 5.28
C GLN A 244 -2.39 -16.50 3.94
N GLU A 245 -1.66 -15.45 3.57
CA GLU A 245 -0.87 -15.41 2.32
C GLU A 245 0.24 -16.45 2.32
N ARG A 246 0.95 -16.62 3.45
CA ARG A 246 1.98 -17.66 3.58
C ARG A 246 1.40 -19.07 3.53
N LEU A 247 0.27 -19.33 4.20
CA LEU A 247 -0.44 -20.62 4.15
C LEU A 247 -0.88 -20.97 2.73
N LYS A 248 -1.38 -19.99 1.96
CA LYS A 248 -1.71 -20.16 0.52
C LYS A 248 -0.47 -20.54 -0.29
N LYS A 249 0.66 -19.84 -0.09
CA LYS A 249 1.93 -20.14 -0.80
C LYS A 249 2.44 -21.55 -0.55
N ILE A 250 2.29 -22.06 0.68
CA ILE A 250 2.69 -23.43 1.05
C ILE A 250 1.58 -24.47 0.82
N GLN A 251 0.42 -24.07 0.29
CA GLN A 251 -0.75 -24.93 0.04
C GLN A 251 -1.24 -25.71 1.27
N VAL A 252 -1.17 -25.11 2.47
CA VAL A 252 -1.68 -25.74 3.70
C VAL A 252 -3.07 -25.22 4.00
N ASN A 253 -4.05 -26.13 4.00
CA ASN A 253 -5.41 -25.84 4.44
C ASN A 253 -5.53 -26.05 5.94
N LEU A 254 -5.94 -25.00 6.65
CA LEU A 254 -6.26 -25.10 8.07
C LEU A 254 -7.56 -25.92 8.22
N GLY A 255 -7.61 -26.87 9.16
CA GLY A 255 -8.79 -27.69 9.49
C GLY A 255 -10.01 -26.91 10.01
N TYR A 256 -9.97 -25.58 9.92
CA TYR A 256 -11.07 -24.68 10.25
C TYR A 256 -11.64 -24.06 8.98
N LYS A 257 -12.90 -24.38 8.66
CA LYS A 257 -13.59 -23.95 7.43
C LYS A 257 -13.51 -22.45 7.13
N LYS A 258 -13.42 -21.59 8.15
CA LYS A 258 -13.32 -20.13 7.98
C LYS A 258 -11.88 -19.62 7.79
N GLY A 259 -10.89 -20.52 7.70
CA GLY A 259 -9.48 -20.20 7.58
C GLY A 259 -8.90 -19.51 8.82
N PHE A 260 -7.62 -19.11 8.74
CA PHE A 260 -6.98 -18.33 9.81
C PHE A 260 -7.63 -16.93 9.87
N ASN A 261 -8.16 -16.52 11.02
CA ASN A 261 -8.88 -15.24 11.16
C ASN A 261 -8.72 -14.65 12.56
N SER A 262 -9.35 -13.51 12.85
CA SER A 262 -9.23 -12.80 14.14
C SER A 262 -9.53 -13.68 15.35
N TYR A 263 -10.47 -14.62 15.23
CA TYR A 263 -10.78 -15.56 16.30
C TYR A 263 -9.62 -16.54 16.55
N VAL A 264 -9.06 -17.12 15.48
CA VAL A 264 -7.93 -18.05 15.59
C VAL A 264 -6.69 -17.34 16.14
N LEU A 265 -6.37 -16.14 15.64
CA LEU A 265 -5.25 -15.35 16.16
C LEU A 265 -5.46 -14.98 17.64
N GLY A 266 -6.68 -14.62 18.02
CA GLY A 266 -7.02 -14.35 19.43
C GLY A 266 -6.82 -15.58 20.34
N LEU A 267 -7.11 -16.79 19.86
CA LEU A 267 -6.83 -18.03 20.58
C LEU A 267 -5.32 -18.27 20.73
N VAL A 268 -4.55 -18.09 19.66
CA VAL A 268 -3.08 -18.22 19.69
C VAL A 268 -2.47 -17.26 20.70
N ILE A 269 -2.86 -15.99 20.67
CA ILE A 269 -2.31 -14.97 21.58
C ILE A 269 -2.59 -15.32 23.04
N LYS A 270 -3.79 -15.82 23.35
CA LYS A 270 -4.16 -16.25 24.71
C LYS A 270 -3.42 -17.52 25.14
N PHE A 271 -3.37 -18.52 24.27
CA PHE A 271 -2.77 -19.82 24.57
C PHE A 271 -1.27 -19.71 24.84
N TYR A 272 -0.53 -18.95 24.02
CA TYR A 272 0.92 -18.77 24.17
C TYR A 272 1.32 -17.54 24.98
N ASN A 273 0.34 -16.84 25.57
CA ASN A 273 0.51 -15.60 26.32
C ASN A 273 1.40 -14.55 25.62
N ILE A 274 1.15 -14.34 24.32
CA ILE A 274 2.05 -13.58 23.43
C ILE A 274 2.19 -12.10 23.85
N LYS A 275 1.15 -11.52 24.47
CA LYS A 275 1.15 -10.12 24.93
C LYS A 275 2.13 -9.86 26.07
N ASP A 276 2.44 -10.87 26.87
CA ASP A 276 3.41 -10.77 27.96
C ASP A 276 4.82 -11.16 27.50
N ASN A 277 4.98 -11.57 26.24
CA ASN A 277 6.25 -11.98 25.67
C ASN A 277 6.87 -10.85 24.81
N PRO A 278 7.88 -10.13 25.33
CA PRO A 278 8.53 -9.02 24.62
C PRO A 278 9.33 -9.49 23.39
N LYS A 279 9.53 -10.81 23.21
CA LYS A 279 10.15 -11.38 22.00
C LYS A 279 9.23 -11.30 20.77
N TYR A 280 7.92 -11.28 20.98
CA TYR A 280 6.94 -11.41 19.89
C TYR A 280 5.99 -10.23 19.77
N SER A 281 5.78 -9.47 20.84
CA SER A 281 4.88 -8.33 20.83
C SER A 281 5.49 -7.10 21.47
N TYR A 282 5.09 -5.94 20.94
CA TYR A 282 5.42 -4.64 21.47
C TYR A 282 4.13 -3.88 21.75
N LYS A 283 4.02 -3.32 22.96
CA LYS A 283 2.85 -2.56 23.42
C LYS A 283 3.08 -1.08 23.19
N HIS A 284 2.24 -0.48 22.35
CA HIS A 284 2.15 0.97 22.16
C HIS A 284 1.11 1.52 23.14
N ILE A 285 1.49 2.55 23.91
CA ILE A 285 0.59 3.25 24.84
C ILE A 285 0.42 4.68 24.32
N VAL A 286 -0.82 5.03 23.97
CA VAL A 286 -1.16 6.35 23.40
C VAL A 286 -2.34 6.91 24.17
N GLY A 287 -2.07 7.85 25.07
CA GLY A 287 -3.07 8.33 26.02
C GLY A 287 -3.66 7.15 26.82
N ASN A 288 -4.96 6.87 26.65
CA ASN A 288 -5.67 5.76 27.29
C ASN A 288 -5.85 4.51 26.39
N ILE A 289 -5.28 4.49 25.18
CA ILE A 289 -5.45 3.38 24.23
C ILE A 289 -4.17 2.55 24.19
N GLU A 290 -4.33 1.23 24.38
CA GLU A 290 -3.24 0.25 24.31
C GLU A 290 -3.34 -0.56 23.01
N ASN A 291 -2.33 -0.44 22.14
CA ASN A 291 -2.23 -1.19 20.89
C ASN A 291 -1.02 -2.12 20.92
N TYR A 292 -1.08 -3.24 20.18
CA TYR A 292 0.02 -4.20 20.10
C TYR A 292 0.45 -4.37 18.64
N THR A 293 1.76 -4.37 18.41
CA THR A 293 2.39 -4.80 17.15
C THR A 293 3.25 -6.03 17.40
N TYR A 294 3.53 -6.78 16.34
CA TYR A 294 4.17 -8.09 16.42
C TYR A 294 5.39 -8.18 15.52
N LEU A 295 6.33 -9.03 15.92
CA LEU A 295 7.57 -9.33 15.20
C LEU A 295 7.32 -10.35 14.07
N GLN A 296 8.19 -10.36 13.05
CA GLN A 296 8.09 -11.32 11.94
C GLN A 296 8.17 -12.78 12.43
N GLU A 297 8.99 -13.04 13.44
CA GLU A 297 9.20 -14.35 14.07
C GLU A 297 7.91 -14.91 14.66
N PHE A 298 6.98 -14.05 15.09
CA PHE A 298 5.67 -14.49 15.56
C PHE A 298 4.82 -15.07 14.42
N VAL A 299 4.85 -14.44 13.25
CA VAL A 299 4.18 -14.95 12.04
C VAL A 299 4.77 -16.30 11.63
N GLU A 300 6.11 -16.42 11.67
CA GLU A 300 6.81 -17.67 11.35
C GLU A 300 6.48 -18.78 12.34
N PHE A 301 6.44 -18.45 13.63
CA PHE A 301 6.00 -19.36 14.68
C PHE A 301 4.59 -19.90 14.44
N ILE A 302 3.62 -19.02 14.14
CA ILE A 302 2.24 -19.44 13.85
C ILE A 302 2.20 -20.40 12.65
N VAL A 303 2.88 -20.05 11.56
CA VAL A 303 2.90 -20.88 10.35
C VAL A 303 3.55 -22.23 10.64
N ALA A 304 4.63 -22.27 11.43
CA ALA A 304 5.29 -23.51 11.83
C ALA A 304 4.39 -24.40 12.70
N GLU A 305 3.67 -23.83 13.67
CA GLU A 305 2.74 -24.59 14.50
C GLU A 305 1.54 -25.13 13.71
N ILE A 306 1.00 -24.34 12.77
CA ILE A 306 -0.07 -24.81 11.87
C ILE A 306 0.43 -25.95 10.99
N LYS A 307 1.65 -25.87 10.44
CA LYS A 307 2.25 -26.95 9.63
C LYS A 307 2.36 -28.28 10.39
N LYS A 308 2.61 -28.26 11.70
CA LYS A 308 2.75 -29.48 12.51
C LYS A 308 1.43 -30.24 12.64
N THR A 309 0.32 -29.52 12.77
CA THR A 309 -1.01 -30.13 12.98
C THR A 309 -2.15 -29.37 12.28
N PRO A 310 -2.17 -29.31 10.93
CA PRO A 310 -3.09 -28.45 10.19
C PRO A 310 -4.58 -28.67 10.52
N ASP A 311 -4.98 -29.93 10.72
CA ASP A 311 -6.38 -30.31 10.93
C ASP A 311 -6.87 -30.06 12.35
N LYS A 312 -5.99 -30.23 13.35
CA LYS A 312 -6.34 -30.16 14.78
C LYS A 312 -5.84 -28.90 15.47
N PHE A 313 -5.11 -28.02 14.79
CA PHE A 313 -4.51 -26.82 15.37
C PHE A 313 -5.52 -25.94 16.11
N VAL A 314 -6.70 -25.69 15.54
CA VAL A 314 -7.71 -24.85 16.20
C VAL A 314 -8.36 -25.57 17.38
N GLU A 315 -8.42 -26.89 17.36
CA GLU A 315 -8.95 -27.70 18.46
C GLU A 315 -7.95 -27.82 19.62
N SER A 316 -6.65 -27.95 19.34
CA SER A 316 -5.62 -28.01 20.37
C SER A 316 -5.56 -26.71 21.18
N LEU A 317 -5.77 -25.56 20.53
CA LEU A 317 -5.87 -24.27 21.21
C LEU A 317 -7.10 -24.13 22.12
N LYS A 318 -8.17 -24.90 21.85
CA LYS A 318 -9.40 -24.90 22.67
C LYS A 318 -9.34 -25.85 23.86
N LYS A 319 -8.58 -26.94 23.77
CA LYS A 319 -8.50 -27.98 24.81
C LYS A 319 -7.69 -27.59 26.04
N SER A 320 -6.90 -26.52 25.97
CA SER A 320 -6.11 -25.99 27.10
C SER A 320 -6.90 -25.00 27.97
N LYS A 321 -8.21 -25.20 28.09
CA LYS A 321 -9.08 -24.35 28.90
C LYS A 321 -9.42 -25.00 30.22
#